data_AF-A0A8H9NXF3-F1
#
_entry.id   AF-A0A8H9NXF3-F1
#
_cell.length_a   1.000
_cell.length_b   1.000
_cell.length_c   1.000
_cell.angle_alpha   90.00
_cell.angle_beta   90.00
_cell.angle_gamma   90.00
#
_symmetry.space_group_name_H-M   'P 1'
#
loop_
_entity.id
_entity.type
_entity.pdbx_description
1 polymer ?
#
loop_
_entity_poly.entity_id
_entity_poly.type
_entity_poly.pdbx_seq_one_letter_code
_entity_poly.pdbx_strand_id
1 'polypeptide(L)'
;MDEAIVVFSRKGIFQTTIAARDVRSREHARKLWPLVSPGASRQMVTWVSPSFESGKLRRRSHFRMLPAQRTYNPKAHFDDEEASRWRTVQESTEHRRAKELVAAELARRLNAGLAMPWAFKDADASDYPLEGNLLLGADRVAIEHPLETPFGSKFRLDVAVLGPPVQTEPMVLGGVEIELGHAFDGRKALIGKSLGFPLISIDITEMTMAELTPEWAQKVLTATTRSHEQGRRQTYIYLHDLLYPLYAQLPAFLDDEQRHQFLVFADDNTLNKLVRWMNALAEKLEYPKGTVAVALVNGKNEQSRKMLERAGQVVGPDWAEFNDQRCLRLTLPRPKGPADLQAHRFHMTMARVLLSHTYALVGYKYCNGVDNNRPEEDVWVAHRWIADLKTHTQHRVLPKRLSEPINRLIAVVSDLHRNHAATSQEA
;
A
#
# COMPACT_ATOMS: atom_id res chain seq x y z
N MET A 1 4.46 4.44 -26.43
CA MET A 1 5.73 3.93 -25.90
C MET A 1 5.46 2.58 -25.25
N ASP A 2 6.39 1.64 -25.34
CA ASP A 2 6.17 0.28 -24.84
C ASP A 2 6.65 0.09 -23.39
N GLU A 3 7.44 1.03 -22.88
CA GLU A 3 7.97 1.00 -21.51
C GLU A 3 7.78 2.35 -20.82
N ALA A 4 7.75 2.30 -19.49
CA ALA A 4 7.75 3.44 -18.59
C ALA A 4 8.61 3.15 -17.37
N ILE A 5 9.06 4.20 -16.69
CA ILE A 5 9.77 4.11 -15.41
C ILE A 5 8.77 4.39 -14.29
N VAL A 6 8.74 3.52 -13.30
CA VAL A 6 8.03 3.74 -12.04
C VAL A 6 8.82 4.78 -11.25
N VAL A 7 8.19 5.92 -10.92
CA VAL A 7 8.89 7.02 -10.24
C VAL A 7 9.46 6.54 -8.90
N PHE A 8 8.68 5.76 -8.15
CA PHE A 8 9.17 5.09 -6.96
C PHE A 8 8.76 3.62 -6.93
N SER A 9 9.76 2.77 -6.73
CA SER A 9 9.57 1.34 -6.50
C SER A 9 10.30 0.90 -5.23
N ARG A 10 10.19 -0.38 -4.89
CA ARG A 10 10.95 -1.00 -3.80
C ARG A 10 12.47 -0.88 -3.99
N LYS A 11 12.94 -0.70 -5.23
CA LYS A 11 14.35 -0.48 -5.58
C LYS A 11 14.79 0.98 -5.44
N GLY A 12 13.86 1.90 -5.20
CA GLY A 12 14.10 3.32 -5.06
C GLY A 12 13.64 4.14 -6.27
N ILE A 13 14.12 5.39 -6.32
CA ILE A 13 13.66 6.41 -7.27
C ILE A 13 14.16 6.12 -8.68
N PHE A 14 13.24 6.05 -9.65
CA PHE A 14 13.52 5.79 -11.07
C PHE A 14 14.32 4.50 -11.35
N GLN A 15 14.31 3.52 -10.44
CA GLN A 15 15.10 2.29 -10.55
C GLN A 15 14.35 1.12 -11.22
N THR A 16 13.10 1.31 -11.62
CA THR A 16 12.27 0.22 -12.14
C THR A 16 11.57 0.62 -13.41
N THR A 17 11.86 -0.14 -14.47
CA THR A 17 11.17 -0.06 -15.75
C THR A 17 10.06 -1.10 -15.77
N ILE A 18 8.93 -0.76 -16.40
CA ILE A 18 7.81 -1.66 -16.63
C ILE A 18 7.38 -1.58 -18.10
N ALA A 19 7.18 -2.74 -18.72
CA ALA A 19 6.60 -2.82 -20.05
C ALA A 19 5.07 -2.69 -19.99
N ALA A 20 4.47 -2.06 -21.00
CA ALA A 20 3.05 -1.82 -21.07
C ALA A 20 2.22 -3.11 -21.13
N ARG A 21 2.83 -4.22 -21.57
CA ARG A 21 2.24 -5.55 -21.60
C ARG A 21 2.17 -6.23 -20.23
N ASP A 22 3.04 -5.84 -19.30
CA ASP A 22 3.10 -6.42 -17.95
C ASP A 22 2.09 -5.74 -17.00
N VAL A 23 1.48 -4.64 -17.45
CA VAL A 23 0.39 -3.99 -16.75
C VAL A 23 -0.91 -4.78 -16.95
N ARG A 24 -1.22 -5.62 -15.96
CA ARG A 24 -2.36 -6.54 -15.90
C ARG A 24 -3.75 -5.91 -15.96
N SER A 25 -3.94 -4.72 -15.41
CA SER A 25 -5.25 -4.04 -15.33
C SER A 25 -5.08 -2.54 -15.09
N ARG A 26 -6.18 -1.79 -15.13
CA ARG A 26 -6.18 -0.35 -14.79
C ARG A 26 -5.83 -0.12 -13.33
N GLU A 27 -6.32 -0.97 -12.43
CA GLU A 27 -6.06 -0.88 -11.00
C GLU A 27 -4.60 -1.18 -10.69
N HIS A 28 -4.01 -2.15 -11.40
CA HIS A 28 -2.57 -2.39 -11.39
C HIS A 28 -1.79 -1.17 -11.89
N ALA A 29 -2.25 -0.51 -12.96
CA ALA A 29 -1.64 0.75 -13.44
C ALA A 29 -1.70 1.86 -12.37
N ARG A 30 -2.80 1.99 -11.62
CA ARG A 30 -2.92 2.94 -10.51
C ARG A 30 -1.96 2.63 -9.36
N LYS A 31 -1.73 1.34 -9.03
CA LYS A 31 -0.72 0.92 -8.03
C LYS A 31 0.70 1.36 -8.44
N LEU A 32 0.99 1.34 -9.74
CA LEU A 32 2.29 1.68 -10.32
C LEU A 32 2.49 3.20 -10.50
N TRP A 33 1.42 3.97 -10.61
CA TRP A 33 1.51 5.41 -10.78
C TRP A 33 2.17 6.09 -9.57
N PRO A 34 3.00 7.13 -9.72
CA PRO A 34 3.40 7.82 -10.95
C PRO A 34 4.30 7.03 -11.89
N LEU A 35 4.08 7.21 -13.19
CA LEU A 35 4.89 6.65 -14.26
C LEU A 35 5.46 7.79 -15.12
N VAL A 36 6.71 7.66 -15.53
CA VAL A 36 7.38 8.61 -16.44
C VAL A 36 8.00 7.91 -17.65
N SER A 37 8.25 8.65 -18.73
CA SER A 37 8.90 8.14 -19.93
C SER A 37 10.34 7.72 -19.63
N PRO A 38 10.85 6.69 -20.34
CA PRO A 38 12.28 6.42 -20.35
C PRO A 38 13.03 7.58 -21.01
N GLY A 39 14.16 8.01 -20.43
CA GLY A 39 14.98 9.12 -20.92
C GLY A 39 15.29 10.18 -19.87
N ALA A 40 16.22 11.08 -20.17
CA ALA A 40 16.67 12.12 -19.25
C ALA A 40 15.55 13.11 -18.87
N SER A 41 14.63 13.36 -19.81
CA SER A 41 13.52 14.30 -19.67
C SER A 41 12.29 13.72 -18.96
N ARG A 42 12.28 12.45 -18.54
CA ARG A 42 11.26 11.83 -17.65
C ARG A 42 9.87 12.51 -17.62
N GLN A 43 9.14 12.46 -18.73
CA GLN A 43 7.82 13.08 -18.83
C GLN A 43 6.74 12.17 -18.24
N MET A 44 5.73 12.72 -17.58
CA MET A 44 4.63 11.91 -17.03
C MET A 44 3.88 11.13 -18.13
N VAL A 45 3.55 9.87 -17.83
CA VAL A 45 2.81 8.99 -18.75
C VAL A 45 1.64 8.33 -18.06
N THR A 46 0.64 7.97 -18.84
CA THR A 46 -0.45 7.07 -18.43
C THR A 46 -0.42 5.79 -19.25
N TRP A 47 -0.76 4.69 -18.61
CA TRP A 47 -0.99 3.42 -19.30
C TRP A 47 -2.31 3.47 -20.07
N VAL A 48 -2.30 2.87 -21.26
CA VAL A 48 -3.48 2.69 -22.11
C VAL A 48 -3.72 1.21 -22.30
N SER A 49 -4.91 0.75 -21.90
CA SER A 49 -5.31 -0.65 -21.99
C SER A 49 -5.39 -1.12 -23.45
N PRO A 50 -5.16 -2.43 -23.70
CA PRO A 50 -5.40 -2.99 -25.02
C PRO A 50 -6.87 -2.86 -25.40
N SER A 51 -7.17 -2.81 -26.69
CA SER A 51 -8.55 -2.82 -27.20
C SER A 51 -8.74 -3.97 -28.17
N PHE A 52 -9.90 -4.61 -28.07
CA PHE A 52 -10.29 -5.74 -28.91
C PHE A 52 -11.54 -5.38 -29.71
N GLU A 53 -11.60 -5.85 -30.95
CA GLU A 53 -12.75 -5.70 -31.84
C GLU A 53 -13.07 -7.08 -32.41
N SER A 54 -14.30 -7.56 -32.18
CA SER A 54 -14.73 -8.92 -32.55
C SER A 54 -13.76 -10.01 -32.06
N GLY A 55 -13.25 -9.87 -30.83
CA GLY A 55 -12.29 -10.79 -30.22
C GLY A 55 -10.86 -10.69 -30.74
N LYS A 56 -10.59 -9.87 -31.77
CA LYS A 56 -9.24 -9.64 -32.31
C LYS A 56 -8.60 -8.42 -31.68
N LEU A 57 -7.31 -8.51 -31.36
CA LEU A 57 -6.56 -7.38 -30.82
C LEU A 57 -6.47 -6.27 -31.87
N ARG A 58 -7.12 -5.13 -31.60
CA ARG A 58 -7.06 -3.93 -32.43
C ARG A 58 -5.90 -3.02 -32.05
N ARG A 59 -5.64 -2.90 -30.74
CA ARG A 59 -4.59 -2.04 -30.20
C ARG A 59 -3.88 -2.72 -29.05
N ARG A 60 -2.55 -2.78 -29.12
CA ARG A 60 -1.70 -3.22 -28.01
C ARG A 60 -1.73 -2.19 -26.87
N SER A 61 -1.49 -2.66 -25.66
CA SER A 61 -1.23 -1.75 -24.55
C SER A 61 0.02 -0.92 -24.83
N HIS A 62 0.00 0.33 -24.40
CA HIS A 62 1.12 1.26 -24.53
C HIS A 62 1.02 2.34 -23.47
N PHE A 63 2.11 3.07 -23.25
CA PHE A 63 2.11 4.31 -22.49
C PHE A 63 1.95 5.51 -23.42
N ARG A 64 1.08 6.43 -23.00
CA ARG A 64 0.82 7.72 -23.64
C ARG A 64 1.36 8.83 -22.75
N MET A 65 2.13 9.75 -23.33
CA MET A 65 2.59 10.95 -22.62
C MET A 65 1.38 11.80 -22.22
N LEU A 66 1.39 12.29 -20.97
CA LEU A 66 0.44 13.30 -20.54
C LEU A 66 0.85 14.66 -21.14
N PRO A 67 -0.10 15.57 -21.39
CA PRO A 67 0.23 16.91 -21.87
C PRO A 67 1.30 17.56 -20.97
N ALA A 68 2.33 18.14 -21.58
CA ALA A 68 3.41 18.80 -20.88
C ALA A 68 2.90 20.10 -20.21
N GLN A 69 2.32 19.97 -19.02
CA GLN A 69 2.13 21.11 -18.14
C GLN A 69 3.50 21.48 -17.56
N ARG A 70 3.86 22.77 -17.60
CA ARG A 70 5.16 23.28 -17.12
C ARG A 70 5.52 22.83 -15.69
N THR A 71 4.53 22.45 -14.89
CA THR A 71 4.66 21.81 -13.58
C THR A 71 3.43 20.93 -13.34
N TYR A 72 3.59 19.60 -13.27
CA TYR A 72 2.52 18.70 -12.82
C TYR A 72 2.63 18.55 -11.30
N ASN A 73 1.65 19.06 -10.56
CA ASN A 73 1.60 18.93 -9.10
C ASN A 73 0.56 17.87 -8.72
N PRO A 74 0.99 16.67 -8.24
CA PRO A 74 0.06 15.61 -7.82
C PRO A 74 -0.97 16.04 -6.78
N LYS A 75 -0.56 16.88 -5.82
CA LYS A 75 -1.45 17.35 -4.76
C LYS A 75 -2.52 18.29 -5.31
N ALA A 76 -2.12 19.24 -6.17
CA ALA A 76 -3.08 20.15 -6.77
C ALA A 76 -4.10 19.40 -7.63
N HIS A 77 -3.63 18.42 -8.43
CA HIS A 77 -4.51 17.57 -9.22
C HIS A 77 -5.48 16.77 -8.34
N PHE A 78 -4.99 16.20 -7.24
CA PHE A 78 -5.82 15.54 -6.24
C PHE A 78 -6.92 16.47 -5.68
N ASP A 79 -6.52 17.67 -5.26
CA ASP A 79 -7.43 18.63 -4.64
C ASP A 79 -8.51 19.10 -5.64
N ASP A 80 -8.14 19.29 -6.91
CA ASP A 80 -9.07 19.64 -7.98
C ASP A 80 -10.08 18.51 -8.26
N GLU A 81 -9.63 17.25 -8.28
CA GLU A 81 -10.48 16.07 -8.45
C GLU A 81 -11.47 15.93 -7.29
N GLU A 82 -11.01 16.03 -6.04
CA GLU A 82 -11.91 15.99 -4.88
C GLU A 82 -12.86 17.19 -4.88
N ALA A 83 -12.39 18.42 -5.13
CA ALA A 83 -13.25 19.59 -5.20
C ALA A 83 -14.29 19.49 -6.32
N SER A 84 -13.97 18.85 -7.44
CA SER A 84 -14.93 18.53 -8.50
C SER A 84 -15.98 17.55 -7.98
N ARG A 85 -15.58 16.45 -7.33
CA ARG A 85 -16.49 15.47 -6.72
C ARG A 85 -17.43 16.08 -5.68
N TRP A 86 -16.95 17.04 -4.88
CA TRP A 86 -17.77 17.79 -3.93
C TRP A 86 -18.77 18.74 -4.61
N ARG A 87 -18.40 19.32 -5.76
CA ARG A 87 -19.24 20.25 -6.53
C ARG A 87 -20.25 19.54 -7.42
N THR A 88 -20.01 18.30 -7.82
CA THR A 88 -20.95 17.52 -8.64
C THR A 88 -22.24 17.28 -7.84
N VAL A 89 -23.25 18.11 -8.12
CA VAL A 89 -24.54 18.19 -7.40
C VAL A 89 -25.35 16.89 -7.49
N GLN A 90 -25.02 16.00 -8.42
CA GLN A 90 -25.74 14.74 -8.63
C GLN A 90 -24.76 13.57 -8.71
N GLU A 91 -24.39 13.02 -7.55
CA GLU A 91 -24.00 11.61 -7.47
C GLU A 91 -25.05 10.76 -8.22
N SER A 92 -24.60 9.85 -9.10
CA SER A 92 -25.52 9.02 -9.86
C SER A 92 -26.36 8.14 -8.92
N THR A 93 -27.56 7.77 -9.38
CA THR A 93 -28.46 6.88 -8.64
C THR A 93 -27.83 5.52 -8.38
N GLU A 94 -27.07 5.00 -9.34
CA GLU A 94 -26.34 3.74 -9.26
C GLU A 94 -25.25 3.81 -8.19
N HIS A 95 -24.42 4.85 -8.23
CA HIS A 95 -23.33 5.04 -7.26
C HIS A 95 -23.88 5.14 -5.83
N ARG A 96 -24.90 5.97 -5.63
CA ARG A 96 -25.56 6.11 -4.32
C ARG A 96 -26.13 4.78 -3.84
N ARG A 97 -26.87 4.08 -4.71
CA ARG A 97 -27.53 2.81 -4.38
C ARG A 97 -26.50 1.73 -4.02
N ALA A 98 -25.43 1.61 -4.80
CA ALA A 98 -24.33 0.68 -4.54
C ALA A 98 -23.67 0.95 -3.19
N LYS A 99 -23.34 2.21 -2.90
CA LYS A 99 -22.74 2.66 -1.63
C LYS A 99 -23.62 2.32 -0.43
N GLU A 100 -24.92 2.64 -0.50
CA GLU A 100 -25.89 2.33 0.56
C GLU A 100 -26.03 0.83 0.81
N LEU A 101 -26.13 0.03 -0.26
CA LEU A 101 -26.25 -1.43 -0.15
C LEU A 101 -25.00 -2.07 0.46
N VAL A 102 -23.81 -1.64 0.04
CA VAL A 102 -22.55 -2.11 0.59
C VAL A 102 -22.42 -1.76 2.07
N ALA A 103 -22.73 -0.51 2.45
CA ALA A 103 -22.70 -0.09 3.84
C ALA A 103 -23.71 -0.86 4.69
N ALA A 104 -24.92 -1.08 4.19
CA ALA A 104 -25.95 -1.87 4.87
C ALA A 104 -25.52 -3.32 5.09
N GLU A 105 -24.89 -3.95 4.09
CA GLU A 105 -24.39 -5.32 4.22
C GLU A 105 -23.24 -5.43 5.23
N LEU A 106 -22.29 -4.48 5.21
CA LEU A 106 -21.21 -4.43 6.22
C LEU A 106 -21.77 -4.23 7.63
N ALA A 107 -22.74 -3.32 7.80
CA ALA A 107 -23.39 -3.07 9.08
C ALA A 107 -24.18 -4.31 9.56
N ARG A 108 -24.89 -4.99 8.66
CA ARG A 108 -25.59 -6.24 8.97
C ARG A 108 -24.62 -7.31 9.46
N ARG A 109 -23.50 -7.52 8.76
CA ARG A 109 -22.47 -8.48 9.19
C ARG A 109 -21.89 -8.12 10.55
N LEU A 110 -21.55 -6.86 10.76
CA LEU A 110 -21.03 -6.35 12.02
C LEU A 110 -22.00 -6.62 13.18
N ASN A 111 -23.28 -6.26 13.03
CA ASN A 111 -24.32 -6.48 14.05
C ASN A 111 -24.56 -7.97 14.33
N ALA A 112 -24.37 -8.83 13.34
CA ALA A 112 -24.51 -10.28 13.46
C ALA A 112 -23.22 -10.98 13.95
N GLY A 113 -22.14 -10.24 14.22
CA GLY A 113 -20.84 -10.83 14.59
C GLY A 113 -20.20 -11.65 13.46
N LEU A 114 -20.58 -11.41 12.21
CA LEU A 114 -20.07 -12.13 11.04
C LEU A 114 -18.80 -11.48 10.50
N ALA A 115 -17.84 -12.31 10.10
CA ALA A 115 -16.63 -11.85 9.44
C ALA A 115 -16.90 -11.33 8.02
N MET A 116 -16.01 -10.46 7.55
CA MET A 116 -15.86 -10.10 6.15
C MET A 116 -14.42 -10.44 5.73
N PRO A 117 -14.16 -11.71 5.36
CA PRO A 117 -12.83 -12.13 4.94
C PRO A 117 -12.50 -11.58 3.56
N TRP A 118 -11.25 -11.20 3.36
CA TRP A 118 -10.71 -10.85 2.06
C TRP A 118 -9.34 -11.49 1.87
N ALA A 119 -9.02 -11.82 0.62
CA ALA A 119 -7.74 -12.42 0.27
C ALA A 119 -7.32 -12.02 -1.15
N PHE A 120 -6.01 -11.87 -1.36
CA PHE A 120 -5.41 -11.81 -2.68
C PHE A 120 -3.94 -12.24 -2.64
N LYS A 121 -3.36 -12.59 -3.80
CA LYS A 121 -1.93 -12.87 -3.94
C LYS A 121 -1.27 -11.78 -4.77
N ASP A 122 -0.32 -11.06 -4.18
CA ASP A 122 0.58 -10.18 -4.92
C ASP A 122 1.82 -10.98 -5.37
N ALA A 123 1.75 -11.50 -6.58
CA ALA A 123 2.81 -12.32 -7.17
C ALA A 123 4.15 -11.58 -7.32
N ASP A 124 4.17 -10.25 -7.25
CA ASP A 124 5.41 -9.48 -7.35
C ASP A 124 6.06 -9.28 -5.97
N ALA A 125 5.34 -9.55 -4.88
CA ALA A 125 5.79 -9.29 -3.52
C ALA A 125 6.08 -10.54 -2.70
N SER A 126 5.31 -11.61 -2.91
CA SER A 126 5.33 -12.80 -2.06
C SER A 126 4.82 -14.04 -2.78
N ASP A 127 5.34 -15.19 -2.39
CA ASP A 127 4.74 -16.49 -2.73
C ASP A 127 3.52 -16.81 -1.86
N TYR A 128 3.34 -16.10 -0.73
CA TYR A 128 2.25 -16.30 0.22
C TYR A 128 1.08 -15.33 -0.02
N PRO A 129 -0.17 -15.77 0.19
CA PRO A 129 -1.33 -14.89 0.08
C PRO A 129 -1.38 -13.88 1.22
N LEU A 130 -2.02 -12.75 0.93
CA LEU A 130 -2.41 -11.74 1.90
C LEU A 130 -3.87 -11.96 2.25
N GLU A 131 -4.16 -12.17 3.53
CA GLU A 131 -5.49 -12.52 4.03
C GLU A 131 -5.83 -11.70 5.28
N GLY A 132 -7.08 -11.25 5.35
CA GLY A 132 -7.56 -10.45 6.48
C GLY A 132 -9.07 -10.50 6.64
N ASN A 133 -9.57 -9.81 7.66
CA ASN A 133 -11.00 -9.62 7.90
C ASN A 133 -11.26 -8.12 8.02
N LEU A 134 -12.04 -7.56 7.08
CA LEU A 134 -12.31 -6.11 7.02
C LEU A 134 -13.04 -5.62 8.29
N LEU A 135 -13.82 -6.48 8.93
CA LEU A 135 -14.59 -6.16 10.14
C LEU A 135 -13.86 -6.51 11.45
N LEU A 136 -12.59 -6.94 11.41
CA LEU A 136 -11.86 -7.31 12.62
C LEU A 136 -11.66 -6.11 13.56
N GLY A 137 -12.34 -6.14 14.71
CA GLY A 137 -12.29 -5.07 15.71
C GLY A 137 -13.12 -3.83 15.35
N ALA A 138 -13.98 -3.92 14.34
CA ALA A 138 -14.88 -2.84 13.97
C ALA A 138 -16.02 -2.69 14.99
N ASP A 139 -16.51 -1.47 15.15
CA ASP A 139 -17.69 -1.13 15.95
C ASP A 139 -18.70 -0.28 15.18
N ARG A 140 -18.31 0.25 14.01
CA ARG A 140 -19.16 1.12 13.21
C ARG A 140 -18.84 1.04 11.73
N VAL A 141 -19.87 1.19 10.90
CA VAL A 141 -19.76 1.43 9.47
C VAL A 141 -20.29 2.84 9.20
N ALA A 142 -19.57 3.64 8.43
CA ALA A 142 -19.95 5.00 8.08
C ALA A 142 -19.91 5.18 6.56
N ILE A 143 -20.90 5.89 6.03
CA ILE A 143 -20.91 6.35 4.64
C ILE A 143 -20.26 7.73 4.59
N GLU A 144 -19.55 8.04 3.51
CA GLU A 144 -19.03 9.39 3.26
C GLU A 144 -18.10 9.91 4.35
N HIS A 145 -17.23 9.03 4.86
CA HIS A 145 -16.35 9.35 5.98
C HIS A 145 -15.18 10.23 5.52
N PRO A 146 -15.00 11.43 6.12
CA PRO A 146 -13.89 12.31 5.77
C PRO A 146 -12.57 11.82 6.38
N LEU A 147 -11.49 11.97 5.62
CA LEU A 147 -10.12 11.68 6.03
C LEU A 147 -9.21 12.85 5.65
N GLU A 148 -8.22 13.09 6.50
CA GLU A 148 -7.07 13.93 6.15
C GLU A 148 -5.95 13.03 5.62
N THR A 149 -5.44 13.38 4.45
CA THR A 149 -4.32 12.65 3.84
C THR A 149 -3.00 13.11 4.46
N PRO A 150 -1.94 12.28 4.42
CA PRO A 150 -0.60 12.66 4.88
C PRO A 150 0.03 13.88 4.19
N PHE A 151 -0.55 14.29 3.07
CA PHE A 151 -0.11 15.43 2.27
C PHE A 151 -1.03 16.65 2.43
N GLY A 152 -1.92 16.64 3.42
CA GLY A 152 -2.72 17.81 3.82
C GLY A 152 -3.95 18.08 2.95
N SER A 153 -4.46 17.05 2.27
CA SER A 153 -5.70 17.12 1.48
C SER A 153 -6.85 16.42 2.22
N LYS A 154 -8.09 16.78 1.88
CA LYS A 154 -9.28 16.07 2.38
C LYS A 154 -9.71 15.03 1.36
N PHE A 155 -10.00 13.83 1.85
CA PHE A 155 -10.53 12.74 1.06
C PHE A 155 -11.82 12.22 1.70
N ARG A 156 -12.84 11.91 0.90
CA ARG A 156 -14.08 11.29 1.42
C ARG A 156 -14.18 9.84 0.98
N LEU A 157 -14.11 8.91 1.93
CA LEU A 157 -14.38 7.50 1.69
C LEU A 157 -15.87 7.28 1.42
N ASP A 158 -16.21 6.51 0.40
CA ASP A 158 -17.62 6.16 0.15
C ASP A 158 -18.20 5.35 1.31
N VAL A 159 -17.49 4.33 1.77
CA VAL A 159 -17.81 3.56 2.97
C VAL A 159 -16.54 3.33 3.79
N ALA A 160 -16.58 3.64 5.08
CA ALA A 160 -15.52 3.37 6.03
C ALA A 160 -15.96 2.34 7.06
N VAL A 161 -15.06 1.40 7.36
CA VAL A 161 -15.17 0.52 8.51
C VAL A 161 -14.32 1.11 9.63
N LEU A 162 -14.97 1.41 10.75
CA LEU A 162 -14.39 2.10 11.88
C LEU A 162 -14.33 1.17 13.09
N GLY A 163 -13.30 1.36 13.90
CA GLY A 163 -13.11 0.69 15.17
C GLY A 163 -12.79 1.65 16.30
N PRO A 164 -12.72 1.14 17.53
CA PRO A 164 -12.52 1.94 18.71
C PRO A 164 -11.14 2.60 18.68
N PRO A 165 -11.02 3.82 19.23
CA PRO A 165 -9.74 4.52 19.29
C PRO A 165 -8.71 3.70 20.08
N VAL A 166 -7.43 3.79 19.67
CA VAL A 166 -6.32 3.44 20.57
C VAL A 166 -6.05 4.57 21.55
N GLN A 167 -6.30 5.82 21.14
CA GLN A 167 -6.09 7.00 21.98
C GLN A 167 -7.31 7.91 22.00
N THR A 168 -7.57 8.60 20.90
CA THR A 168 -8.59 9.67 20.84
C THR A 168 -9.51 9.51 19.63
N GLU A 169 -8.93 9.34 18.45
CA GLU A 169 -9.71 9.23 17.21
C GLU A 169 -10.09 7.79 16.88
N PRO A 170 -11.31 7.56 16.34
CA PRO A 170 -11.69 6.27 15.78
C PRO A 170 -10.65 5.77 14.78
N MET A 171 -10.39 4.46 14.82
CA MET A 171 -9.51 3.83 13.85
C MET A 171 -10.27 3.59 12.55
N VAL A 172 -9.67 3.94 11.42
CA VAL A 172 -10.14 3.46 10.11
C VAL A 172 -9.51 2.09 9.89
N LEU A 173 -10.33 1.05 9.94
CA LEU A 173 -9.88 -0.34 9.79
C LEU A 173 -9.91 -0.79 8.33
N GLY A 174 -10.69 -0.12 7.50
CA GLY A 174 -10.76 -0.37 6.07
C GLY A 174 -11.70 0.61 5.37
N GLY A 175 -11.64 0.63 4.05
CA GLY A 175 -12.51 1.44 3.21
C GLY A 175 -13.07 0.64 2.04
N VAL A 176 -14.24 1.06 1.55
CA VAL A 176 -14.79 0.61 0.27
C VAL A 176 -15.09 1.85 -0.59
N GLU A 177 -14.63 1.82 -1.84
CA GLU A 177 -14.86 2.85 -2.86
C GLU A 177 -15.66 2.27 -4.00
N ILE A 178 -16.72 2.97 -4.41
CA ILE A 178 -17.53 2.59 -5.56
C ILE A 178 -16.97 3.32 -6.79
N GLU A 179 -16.79 2.62 -7.91
CA GLU A 179 -16.32 3.22 -9.16
C GLU A 179 -17.43 3.28 -10.19
N LEU A 180 -17.67 4.48 -10.72
CA LEU A 180 -18.58 4.71 -11.83
C LEU A 180 -17.84 5.48 -12.93
N GLY A 181 -17.51 4.79 -14.03
CA GLY A 181 -16.77 5.36 -15.16
C GLY A 181 -15.25 5.38 -14.95
N HIS A 182 -14.53 5.71 -16.03
CA HIS A 182 -13.11 5.36 -16.17
C HIS A 182 -12.22 6.50 -16.67
N ALA A 183 -12.18 7.61 -15.95
CA ALA A 183 -11.03 8.51 -16.04
C ALA A 183 -9.90 7.96 -15.16
N PHE A 184 -8.66 8.09 -15.64
CA PHE A 184 -7.47 7.76 -14.87
C PHE A 184 -7.42 8.66 -13.62
N ASP A 185 -7.65 8.07 -12.44
CA ASP A 185 -7.91 8.78 -11.17
C ASP A 185 -6.62 8.83 -10.34
N GLY A 186 -5.76 9.82 -10.62
CA GLY A 186 -4.50 10.04 -9.90
C GLY A 186 -4.70 10.16 -8.39
N ARG A 187 -5.88 10.67 -7.97
CA ARG A 187 -6.36 10.65 -6.59
C ARG A 187 -6.30 9.28 -5.94
N LYS A 188 -6.90 8.25 -6.53
CA LYS A 188 -6.92 6.88 -5.94
C LYS A 188 -5.53 6.27 -5.85
N ALA A 189 -4.65 6.57 -6.81
CA ALA A 189 -3.26 6.14 -6.74
C ALA A 189 -2.54 6.75 -5.52
N LEU A 190 -2.72 8.05 -5.26
CA LEU A 190 -2.15 8.70 -4.07
C LEU A 190 -2.76 8.16 -2.77
N ILE A 191 -4.07 7.94 -2.74
CA ILE A 191 -4.76 7.32 -1.59
C ILE A 191 -4.20 5.92 -1.30
N GLY A 192 -4.15 5.03 -2.29
CA GLY A 192 -3.61 3.68 -2.11
C GLY A 192 -2.15 3.64 -1.63
N LYS A 193 -1.37 4.70 -1.92
CA LYS A 193 0.03 4.85 -1.47
C LYS A 193 0.20 5.57 -0.13
N SER A 194 -0.86 6.09 0.46
CA SER A 194 -0.76 6.91 1.68
C SER A 194 -1.60 6.40 2.84
N LEU A 195 -2.55 5.50 2.59
CA LEU A 195 -3.41 4.96 3.63
C LEU A 195 -2.77 3.76 4.35
N GLY A 196 -2.94 3.75 5.68
CA GLY A 196 -2.56 2.64 6.55
C GLY A 196 -3.68 1.64 6.81
N PHE A 197 -4.52 1.34 5.81
CA PHE A 197 -5.60 0.34 5.89
C PHE A 197 -5.95 -0.27 4.52
N PRO A 198 -6.59 -1.47 4.46
CA PRO A 198 -7.08 -2.05 3.22
C PRO A 198 -8.23 -1.23 2.61
N LEU A 199 -8.11 -0.92 1.32
CA LEU A 199 -9.13 -0.22 0.54
C LEU A 199 -9.64 -1.13 -0.58
N ILE A 200 -10.93 -1.46 -0.55
CA ILE A 200 -11.58 -2.26 -1.58
C ILE A 200 -12.27 -1.34 -2.56
N SER A 201 -11.88 -1.41 -3.83
CA SER A 201 -12.56 -0.72 -4.91
C SER A 201 -13.56 -1.66 -5.57
N ILE A 202 -14.77 -1.20 -5.86
CA ILE A 202 -15.84 -1.97 -6.53
C ILE A 202 -16.26 -1.22 -7.80
N ASP A 203 -16.00 -1.80 -8.96
CA ASP A 203 -16.41 -1.25 -10.25
C ASP A 203 -17.86 -1.62 -10.59
N ILE A 204 -18.70 -0.58 -10.74
CA ILE A 204 -20.11 -0.69 -11.11
C ILE A 204 -20.41 -0.09 -12.50
N THR A 205 -19.39 0.22 -13.30
CA THR A 205 -19.54 0.99 -14.55
C THR A 205 -20.50 0.35 -15.56
N GLU A 206 -20.51 -0.98 -15.64
CA GLU A 206 -21.39 -1.73 -16.57
C GLU A 206 -22.71 -2.18 -15.91
N MET A 207 -22.99 -1.74 -14.68
CA MET A 207 -24.17 -2.18 -13.93
C MET A 207 -25.36 -1.24 -14.10
N THR A 208 -26.55 -1.83 -14.13
CA THR A 208 -27.83 -1.14 -14.11
C THR A 208 -28.43 -1.11 -12.70
N MET A 209 -29.37 -0.19 -12.46
CA MET A 209 -30.10 -0.10 -11.18
C MET A 209 -30.77 -1.40 -10.75
N ALA A 210 -31.24 -2.23 -11.68
CA ALA A 210 -31.90 -3.51 -11.38
C ALA A 210 -30.93 -4.57 -10.85
N GLU A 211 -29.65 -4.46 -11.19
CA GLU A 211 -28.61 -5.39 -10.73
C GLU A 211 -28.07 -5.03 -9.33
N LEU A 212 -28.31 -3.80 -8.87
CA LEU A 212 -27.90 -3.33 -7.55
C LEU A 212 -28.91 -3.74 -6.48
N THR A 213 -28.75 -4.97 -5.96
CA THR A 213 -29.61 -5.57 -4.93
C THR A 213 -28.83 -5.90 -3.64
N PRO A 214 -29.51 -6.18 -2.51
CA PRO A 214 -28.85 -6.69 -1.29
C PRO A 214 -28.03 -7.97 -1.54
N GLU A 215 -28.53 -8.87 -2.38
CA GLU A 215 -27.84 -10.11 -2.75
C GLU A 215 -26.56 -9.83 -3.56
N TRP A 216 -26.56 -8.80 -4.41
CA TRP A 216 -25.35 -8.32 -5.07
C TRP A 216 -24.34 -7.83 -4.03
N ALA A 217 -24.74 -6.98 -3.08
CA ALA A 217 -23.84 -6.45 -2.06
C ALA A 217 -23.24 -7.55 -1.17
N GLN A 218 -24.02 -8.59 -0.85
CA GLN A 218 -23.54 -9.76 -0.12
C GLN A 218 -22.42 -10.50 -0.87
N LYS A 219 -22.55 -10.64 -2.20
CA LYS A 219 -21.61 -11.38 -3.05
C LYS A 219 -20.37 -10.56 -3.38
N VAL A 220 -20.55 -9.30 -3.79
CA VAL A 220 -19.48 -8.47 -4.38
C VAL A 220 -18.30 -8.29 -3.42
N LEU A 221 -18.56 -8.10 -2.12
CA LEU A 221 -17.53 -7.93 -1.09
C LEU A 221 -16.62 -9.16 -0.91
N THR A 222 -17.08 -10.33 -1.34
CA THR A 222 -16.34 -11.60 -1.24
C THR A 222 -15.95 -12.18 -2.60
N ALA A 223 -16.23 -11.45 -3.70
CA ALA A 223 -16.00 -11.94 -5.05
C ALA A 223 -14.50 -12.11 -5.35
N THR A 224 -14.17 -13.23 -6.00
CA THR A 224 -12.82 -13.55 -6.50
C THR A 224 -12.85 -13.66 -8.02
N THR A 225 -11.69 -13.78 -8.66
CA THR A 225 -11.63 -14.09 -10.10
C THR A 225 -12.30 -15.41 -10.47
N ARG A 226 -12.51 -16.32 -9.52
CA ARG A 226 -13.24 -17.58 -9.73
C ARG A 226 -14.77 -17.40 -9.64
N SER A 227 -15.24 -16.24 -9.19
CA SER A 227 -16.67 -15.97 -8.99
C SER A 227 -17.39 -15.54 -10.27
N HIS A 228 -16.67 -15.36 -11.38
CA HIS A 228 -17.22 -14.92 -12.66
C HIS A 228 -16.71 -15.83 -13.79
N GLU A 229 -17.59 -16.23 -14.72
CA GLU A 229 -17.29 -17.20 -15.78
C GLU A 229 -16.11 -16.78 -16.67
N GLN A 230 -16.00 -15.48 -16.97
CA GLN A 230 -14.91 -14.90 -17.76
C GLN A 230 -13.65 -14.54 -16.94
N GLY A 231 -13.57 -14.92 -15.67
CA GLY A 231 -12.43 -14.58 -14.80
C GLY A 231 -12.37 -13.10 -14.37
N ARG A 232 -13.41 -12.31 -14.66
CA ARG A 232 -13.49 -10.89 -14.29
C ARG A 232 -13.75 -10.75 -12.79
N ARG A 233 -13.16 -9.73 -12.18
CA ARG A 233 -13.42 -9.38 -10.78
C ARG A 233 -13.80 -7.91 -10.72
N GLN A 234 -14.99 -7.60 -10.20
CA GLN A 234 -15.45 -6.22 -10.00
C GLN A 234 -14.70 -5.53 -8.86
N THR A 235 -14.05 -6.31 -7.99
CA THR A 235 -13.35 -5.78 -6.82
C THR A 235 -11.83 -5.79 -6.98
N TYR A 236 -11.17 -4.73 -6.55
CA TYR A 236 -9.71 -4.68 -6.40
C TYR A 236 -9.34 -4.26 -4.98
N ILE A 237 -8.32 -4.88 -4.40
CA ILE A 237 -7.86 -4.58 -3.04
C ILE A 237 -6.56 -3.79 -3.15
N TYR A 238 -6.59 -2.54 -2.72
CA TYR A 238 -5.41 -1.73 -2.48
C TYR A 238 -4.94 -1.97 -1.04
N LEU A 239 -3.70 -2.41 -0.89
CA LEU A 239 -3.05 -2.59 0.39
C LEU A 239 -1.64 -2.01 0.29
N HIS A 240 -1.31 -1.11 1.21
CA HIS A 240 0.02 -0.54 1.30
C HIS A 240 1.02 -1.61 1.79
N ASP A 241 2.22 -1.67 1.20
CA ASP A 241 3.25 -2.68 1.48
C ASP A 241 3.63 -2.76 2.97
N LEU A 242 3.59 -1.63 3.68
CA LEU A 242 3.75 -1.55 5.14
C LEU A 242 2.80 -2.45 5.96
N LEU A 243 1.65 -2.82 5.41
CA LEU A 243 0.70 -3.75 6.04
C LEU A 243 0.91 -5.21 5.61
N TYR A 244 1.82 -5.52 4.69
CA TYR A 244 2.02 -6.89 4.23
C TYR A 244 2.46 -7.83 5.37
N PRO A 245 3.36 -7.41 6.30
CA PRO A 245 3.71 -8.24 7.46
C PRO A 245 2.53 -8.57 8.38
N LEU A 246 1.45 -7.78 8.35
CA LEU A 246 0.24 -8.04 9.12
C LEU A 246 -0.62 -9.14 8.47
N TYR A 247 -0.76 -9.11 7.14
CA TYR A 247 -1.73 -9.93 6.43
C TYR A 247 -1.13 -11.17 5.71
N ALA A 248 0.20 -11.23 5.57
CA ALA A 248 0.86 -12.35 4.91
C ALA A 248 0.80 -13.62 5.76
N GLN A 249 0.31 -14.71 5.16
CA GLN A 249 0.23 -16.02 5.80
C GLN A 249 1.59 -16.74 5.75
N LEU A 250 2.55 -16.22 6.53
CA LEU A 250 3.92 -16.73 6.55
C LEU A 250 4.02 -18.02 7.35
N PRO A 251 4.59 -19.10 6.78
CA PRO A 251 4.68 -20.38 7.49
C PRO A 251 5.65 -20.33 8.66
N ALA A 252 5.43 -21.21 9.63
CA ALA A 252 6.21 -21.25 10.86
C ALA A 252 7.70 -21.54 10.61
N PHE A 253 8.02 -22.40 9.62
CA PHE A 253 9.40 -22.82 9.32
C PHE A 253 10.36 -21.67 8.94
N LEU A 254 9.82 -20.50 8.58
CA LEU A 254 10.65 -19.35 8.22
C LEU A 254 11.42 -18.79 9.41
N ASP A 255 10.89 -18.96 10.63
CA ASP A 255 11.50 -18.47 11.86
C ASP A 255 10.81 -19.04 13.09
N ASP A 256 11.51 -19.87 13.85
CA ASP A 256 10.97 -20.54 15.04
C ASP A 256 10.57 -19.54 16.15
N GLU A 257 11.24 -18.39 16.25
CA GLU A 257 10.89 -17.36 17.25
C GLU A 257 9.56 -16.65 16.92
N GLN A 258 9.09 -16.74 15.67
CA GLN A 258 7.95 -16.01 15.14
C GLN A 258 8.04 -14.50 15.41
N ARG A 259 9.21 -13.89 15.20
CA ARG A 259 9.43 -12.45 15.41
C ARG A 259 9.94 -11.79 14.14
N HIS A 260 9.40 -10.62 13.82
CA HIS A 260 9.86 -9.84 12.67
C HIS A 260 10.36 -8.46 13.09
N GLN A 261 11.00 -7.73 12.17
CA GLN A 261 11.57 -6.42 12.46
C GLN A 261 11.18 -5.38 11.42
N PHE A 262 10.90 -4.17 11.88
CA PHE A 262 10.83 -2.96 11.05
C PHE A 262 12.08 -2.11 11.30
N LEU A 263 12.63 -1.58 10.22
CA LEU A 263 13.80 -0.70 10.21
C LEU A 263 13.33 0.65 9.70
N VAL A 264 13.36 1.67 10.55
CA VAL A 264 12.78 2.99 10.27
C VAL A 264 13.88 4.03 10.27
N PHE A 265 14.06 4.69 9.12
CA PHE A 265 14.99 5.80 8.93
C PHE A 265 14.20 7.10 8.82
N ALA A 266 14.53 8.07 9.66
CA ALA A 266 13.94 9.40 9.72
C ALA A 266 14.89 10.34 10.47
N ASP A 267 14.60 11.64 10.46
CA ASP A 267 15.36 12.60 11.26
C ASP A 267 15.32 12.27 12.76
N ASP A 268 16.29 12.80 13.49
CA ASP A 268 16.50 12.48 14.90
C ASP A 268 15.29 12.78 15.79
N ASN A 269 14.60 13.89 15.55
CA ASN A 269 13.44 14.28 16.33
C ASN A 269 12.29 13.30 16.09
N THR A 270 12.06 12.92 14.84
CA THR A 270 11.06 11.92 14.46
C THR A 270 11.36 10.55 15.07
N LEU A 271 12.62 10.08 15.05
CA LEU A 271 12.99 8.82 15.68
C LEU A 271 12.72 8.81 17.19
N ASN A 272 13.07 9.89 17.90
CA ASN A 272 12.80 10.00 19.34
C ASN A 272 11.30 10.04 19.67
N LYS A 273 10.48 10.67 18.80
CA LYS A 273 9.01 10.63 18.92
C LYS A 273 8.48 9.22 18.70
N LEU A 274 8.93 8.54 17.64
CA LEU A 274 8.53 7.18 17.32
C LEU A 274 8.85 6.19 18.46
N VAL A 275 10.03 6.31 19.10
CA VAL A 275 10.35 5.47 20.27
C VAL A 275 9.27 5.61 21.36
N ARG A 276 8.90 6.85 21.69
CA ARG A 276 7.86 7.10 22.71
C ARG A 276 6.49 6.57 22.27
N TRP A 277 6.11 6.84 21.02
CA TRP A 277 4.81 6.41 20.48
C TRP A 277 4.67 4.89 20.38
N MET A 278 5.71 4.17 19.93
CA MET A 278 5.66 2.72 19.81
C MET A 278 5.63 2.03 21.18
N ASN A 279 6.36 2.54 22.18
CA ASN A 279 6.27 2.03 23.54
C ASN A 279 4.88 2.28 24.16
N ALA A 280 4.34 3.51 24.01
CA ALA A 280 3.00 3.84 24.48
C ALA A 280 1.91 3.02 23.77
N LEU A 281 2.08 2.74 22.48
CA LEU A 281 1.18 1.86 21.71
C LEU A 281 1.21 0.43 22.24
N ALA A 282 2.41 -0.12 22.50
CA ALA A 282 2.56 -1.46 23.06
C ALA A 282 1.88 -1.58 24.43
N GLU A 283 2.08 -0.59 25.30
CA GLU A 283 1.47 -0.52 26.63
C GLU A 283 -0.07 -0.44 26.54
N LYS A 284 -0.60 0.46 25.71
CA LYS A 284 -2.05 0.63 25.53
C LYS A 284 -2.75 -0.60 24.94
N LEU A 285 -2.02 -1.39 24.16
CA LEU A 285 -2.53 -2.64 23.61
C LEU A 285 -2.17 -3.84 24.49
N GLU A 286 -1.68 -3.60 25.71
CA GLU A 286 -1.45 -4.62 26.74
C GLU A 286 -0.43 -5.70 26.31
N TYR A 287 0.59 -5.31 25.56
CA TYR A 287 1.70 -6.22 25.27
C TYR A 287 2.52 -6.47 26.54
N PRO A 288 2.89 -7.74 26.84
CA PRO A 288 3.81 -8.02 27.91
C PRO A 288 5.16 -7.34 27.70
N LYS A 289 5.82 -6.99 28.82
CA LYS A 289 7.13 -6.33 28.79
C LYS A 289 8.15 -7.19 28.02
N GLY A 290 8.83 -6.59 27.04
CA GLY A 290 9.83 -7.26 26.21
C GLY A 290 9.28 -7.98 24.97
N THR A 291 7.96 -8.12 24.84
CA THR A 291 7.34 -8.67 23.62
C THR A 291 7.52 -7.72 22.43
N VAL A 292 7.31 -6.43 22.66
CA VAL A 292 7.63 -5.37 21.69
C VAL A 292 8.95 -4.73 22.09
N ALA A 293 9.96 -4.82 21.23
CA ALA A 293 11.26 -4.21 21.47
C ALA A 293 11.47 -2.99 20.56
N VAL A 294 11.63 -1.82 21.16
CA VAL A 294 11.79 -0.53 20.49
C VAL A 294 13.20 -0.01 20.78
N ALA A 295 14.09 0.00 19.79
CA ALA A 295 15.51 0.33 20.02
C ALA A 295 16.09 1.23 18.93
N LEU A 296 16.87 2.25 19.33
CA LEU A 296 17.70 3.02 18.40
C LEU A 296 19.02 2.30 18.14
N VAL A 297 19.32 2.06 16.87
CA VAL A 297 20.61 1.56 16.40
C VAL A 297 21.45 2.77 16.02
N ASN A 298 22.59 2.99 16.67
CA ASN A 298 23.46 4.16 16.44
C ASN A 298 24.82 3.71 15.90
N GLY A 299 25.31 4.33 14.83
CA GLY A 299 26.61 4.03 14.21
C GLY A 299 27.81 4.66 14.92
N LYS A 300 27.94 4.51 16.25
CA LYS A 300 28.96 5.20 17.07
C LYS A 300 30.38 4.60 16.97
N ASN A 301 30.50 3.36 16.50
CA ASN A 301 31.76 2.63 16.34
C ASN A 301 31.69 1.77 15.08
N GLU A 302 32.81 1.20 14.64
CA GLU A 302 32.89 0.46 13.37
C GLU A 302 31.87 -0.68 13.27
N GLN A 303 31.69 -1.46 14.34
CA GLN A 303 30.74 -2.57 14.36
C GLN A 303 29.29 -2.09 14.22
N SER A 304 28.92 -1.06 14.98
CA SER A 304 27.58 -0.49 14.95
C SER A 304 27.30 0.29 13.66
N ARG A 305 28.32 0.88 13.05
CA ARG A 305 28.24 1.49 11.71
C ARG A 305 27.92 0.43 10.66
N LYS A 306 28.61 -0.72 10.66
CA LYS A 306 28.28 -1.86 9.78
C LYS A 306 26.87 -2.38 10.00
N MET A 307 26.39 -2.43 11.25
CA MET A 307 24.99 -2.81 11.54
C MET A 307 23.99 -1.81 10.95
N LEU A 308 24.27 -0.51 11.06
CA LEU A 308 23.44 0.54 10.49
C LEU A 308 23.43 0.49 8.96
N GLU A 309 24.59 0.32 8.32
CA GLU A 309 24.72 0.18 6.87
C GLU A 309 23.94 -1.03 6.36
N ARG A 310 24.05 -2.19 7.03
CA ARG A 310 23.24 -3.38 6.70
C ARG A 310 21.74 -3.12 6.84
N ALA A 311 21.31 -2.33 7.82
CA ALA A 311 19.92 -1.92 7.95
C ALA A 311 19.51 -0.98 6.81
N GLY A 312 20.39 -0.04 6.44
CA GLY A 312 20.22 0.88 5.31
C GLY A 312 20.03 0.14 3.98
N GLN A 313 20.86 -0.88 3.73
CA GLN A 313 20.75 -1.74 2.55
C GLN A 313 19.41 -2.47 2.43
N VAL A 314 18.69 -2.70 3.54
CA VAL A 314 17.34 -3.30 3.49
C VAL A 314 16.30 -2.29 3.01
N VAL A 315 16.44 -1.01 3.39
CA VAL A 315 15.44 0.02 3.09
C VAL A 315 15.67 0.72 1.74
N GLY A 316 16.90 0.65 1.19
CA GLY A 316 17.23 1.12 -0.15
C GLY A 316 18.45 2.05 -0.19
N PRO A 317 18.98 2.37 -1.38
CA PRO A 317 20.24 3.13 -1.55
C PRO A 317 20.19 4.56 -1.01
N ASP A 318 18.99 5.12 -0.88
CA ASP A 318 18.68 6.47 -0.42
C ASP A 318 18.57 6.60 1.11
N TRP A 319 18.83 5.54 1.88
CA TRP A 319 18.68 5.53 3.34
C TRP A 319 19.50 6.61 4.05
N ALA A 320 20.70 6.90 3.55
CA ALA A 320 21.61 7.86 4.14
C ALA A 320 21.09 9.30 4.02
N GLU A 321 20.24 9.60 3.04
CA GLU A 321 19.57 10.91 2.91
C GLU A 321 18.57 11.15 4.05
N PHE A 322 18.07 10.08 4.69
CA PHE A 322 17.14 10.17 5.82
C PHE A 322 17.88 10.28 7.15
N ASN A 323 18.82 9.36 7.38
CA ASN A 323 19.65 9.38 8.58
C ASN A 323 20.83 8.40 8.43
N ASP A 324 22.03 8.91 8.20
CA ASP A 324 23.22 8.08 8.10
C ASP A 324 23.86 7.74 9.47
N GLN A 325 23.31 8.26 10.57
CA GLN A 325 23.86 8.11 11.93
C GLN A 325 23.11 7.09 12.77
N ARG A 326 21.80 6.95 12.57
CA ARG A 326 20.96 6.06 13.36
C ARG A 326 19.63 5.70 12.68
N CYS A 327 19.04 4.60 13.13
CA CYS A 327 17.68 4.20 12.76
C CYS A 327 16.94 3.62 13.95
N LEU A 328 15.60 3.57 13.85
CA LEU A 328 14.78 2.84 14.80
C LEU A 328 14.60 1.40 14.31
N ARG A 329 14.93 0.44 15.19
CA ARG A 329 14.60 -0.98 15.03
C ARG A 329 13.45 -1.32 15.95
N LEU A 330 12.36 -1.81 15.36
CA LEU A 330 11.17 -2.27 16.06
C LEU A 330 11.00 -3.77 15.84
N THR A 331 11.07 -4.57 16.89
CA THR A 331 10.90 -6.03 16.83
C THR A 331 9.60 -6.43 17.51
N LEU A 332 8.75 -7.16 16.78
CA LEU A 332 7.41 -7.55 17.20
C LEU A 332 7.20 -9.06 17.00
N PRO A 333 6.27 -9.70 17.73
CA PRO A 333 5.78 -11.02 17.34
C PRO A 333 5.04 -10.92 16.00
N ARG A 334 5.19 -11.95 15.15
CA ARG A 334 4.39 -12.11 13.94
C ARG A 334 2.90 -12.30 14.33
N PRO A 335 1.96 -11.79 13.53
CA PRO A 335 0.54 -12.05 13.75
C PRO A 335 0.24 -13.54 13.81
N LYS A 336 -0.60 -13.97 14.75
CA LYS A 336 -0.98 -15.39 14.92
C LYS A 336 -1.97 -15.88 13.86
N GLY A 337 -2.45 -14.98 13.00
CA GLY A 337 -3.38 -15.26 11.92
C GLY A 337 -4.37 -14.11 11.67
N PRO A 338 -5.32 -14.27 10.73
CA PRO A 338 -6.25 -13.21 10.32
C PRO A 338 -7.21 -12.71 11.40
N ALA A 339 -7.28 -13.37 12.56
CA ALA A 339 -8.14 -13.01 13.69
C ALA A 339 -7.38 -12.37 14.86
N ASP A 340 -6.07 -12.15 14.74
CA ASP A 340 -5.24 -11.56 15.79
C ASP A 340 -5.52 -10.06 15.95
N LEU A 341 -6.50 -9.73 16.80
CA LEU A 341 -6.96 -8.36 17.01
C LEU A 341 -5.86 -7.46 17.61
N GLN A 342 -5.03 -7.99 18.52
CA GLN A 342 -3.97 -7.21 19.16
C GLN A 342 -2.91 -6.80 18.13
N ALA A 343 -2.43 -7.76 17.33
CA ALA A 343 -1.51 -7.49 16.24
C ALA A 343 -2.13 -6.56 15.18
N HIS A 344 -3.40 -6.77 14.82
CA HIS A 344 -4.12 -5.92 13.87
C HIS A 344 -4.14 -4.47 14.33
N ARG A 345 -4.55 -4.20 15.57
CA ARG A 345 -4.59 -2.82 16.11
C ARG A 345 -3.20 -2.20 16.18
N PHE A 346 -2.17 -2.96 16.56
CA PHE A 346 -0.80 -2.46 16.63
C PHE A 346 -0.29 -2.05 15.25
N HIS A 347 -0.33 -2.98 14.28
CA HIS A 347 0.23 -2.78 12.94
C HIS A 347 -0.50 -1.67 12.17
N MET A 348 -1.83 -1.62 12.25
CA MET A 348 -2.63 -0.58 11.60
C MET A 348 -2.31 0.81 12.17
N THR A 349 -2.19 0.92 13.50
CA THR A 349 -1.84 2.19 14.15
C THR A 349 -0.40 2.60 13.81
N MET A 350 0.54 1.66 13.86
CA MET A 350 1.93 1.89 13.46
C MET A 350 2.02 2.35 12.00
N ALA A 351 1.32 1.68 11.08
CA ALA A 351 1.30 2.05 9.67
C ALA A 351 0.74 3.47 9.47
N ARG A 352 -0.37 3.82 10.14
CA ARG A 352 -0.92 5.19 10.09
C ARG A 352 0.08 6.22 10.61
N VAL A 353 0.75 5.94 11.74
CA VAL A 353 1.79 6.85 12.29
C VAL A 353 2.93 7.04 11.30
N LEU A 354 3.45 5.96 10.73
CA LEU A 354 4.60 5.99 9.81
C LEU A 354 4.27 6.61 8.44
N LEU A 355 3.03 6.47 7.96
CA LEU A 355 2.62 7.03 6.67
C LEU A 355 2.10 8.46 6.78
N SER A 356 1.43 8.81 7.89
CA SER A 356 0.68 10.07 8.03
C SER A 356 1.37 11.13 8.88
N HIS A 357 2.22 10.72 9.82
CA HIS A 357 2.76 11.63 10.84
C HIS A 357 4.29 11.71 10.82
N THR A 358 4.94 11.01 9.89
CA THR A 358 6.40 11.03 9.77
C THR A 358 6.84 11.12 8.31
N TYR A 359 8.08 11.56 8.12
CA TYR A 359 8.80 11.46 6.86
C TYR A 359 9.79 10.30 6.99
N ALA A 360 9.26 9.08 7.03
CA ALA A 360 10.04 7.89 7.32
C ALA A 360 10.19 6.96 6.11
N LEU A 361 11.40 6.47 5.92
CA LEU A 361 11.71 5.33 5.05
C LEU A 361 11.67 4.05 5.92
N VAL A 362 10.91 3.04 5.48
CA VAL A 362 10.70 1.82 6.28
C VAL A 362 11.05 0.59 5.46
N GLY A 363 11.86 -0.28 6.05
CA GLY A 363 12.03 -1.65 5.58
C GLY A 363 11.76 -2.68 6.66
N TYR A 364 11.96 -3.93 6.26
CA TYR A 364 11.43 -5.08 6.95
C TYR A 364 12.42 -6.24 6.94
N LYS A 365 12.41 -7.00 8.02
CA LYS A 365 13.04 -8.32 8.12
C LYS A 365 11.99 -9.30 8.62
N TYR A 366 11.78 -10.38 7.87
CA TYR A 366 10.76 -11.37 8.22
C TYR A 366 11.11 -12.22 9.44
N CYS A 367 12.39 -12.25 9.82
CA CYS A 367 12.86 -12.88 11.04
C CYS A 367 14.02 -12.11 11.69
N ASN A 368 14.29 -12.40 12.96
CA ASN A 368 15.46 -11.88 13.65
C ASN A 368 16.75 -12.45 13.04
N GLY A 369 17.78 -11.62 12.90
CA GLY A 369 19.11 -12.09 12.49
C GLY A 369 19.29 -12.38 11.01
N VAL A 370 18.26 -12.24 10.15
CA VAL A 370 18.46 -12.40 8.70
C VAL A 370 19.42 -11.35 8.14
N ASP A 371 20.43 -11.85 7.41
CA ASP A 371 21.42 -11.05 6.70
C ASP A 371 20.96 -10.75 5.26
N ASN A 372 21.19 -9.51 4.82
CA ASN A 372 20.84 -9.07 3.47
C ASN A 372 21.96 -9.44 2.48
N ASN A 373 22.07 -10.73 2.15
CA ASN A 373 23.13 -11.24 1.27
C ASN A 373 22.95 -10.86 -0.21
N ARG A 374 21.79 -10.29 -0.58
CA ARG A 374 21.43 -9.89 -1.95
C ARG A 374 20.81 -8.50 -1.97
N PRO A 375 21.54 -7.43 -1.63
CA PRO A 375 20.98 -6.08 -1.50
C PRO A 375 20.33 -5.53 -2.79
N GLU A 376 20.67 -6.07 -3.95
CA GLU A 376 20.08 -5.77 -5.26
C GLU A 376 18.64 -6.29 -5.45
N GLU A 377 18.25 -7.31 -4.68
CA GLU A 377 16.91 -7.88 -4.68
C GLU A 377 15.98 -7.10 -3.75
N ASP A 378 14.75 -6.86 -4.18
CA ASP A 378 13.76 -6.08 -3.44
C ASP A 378 12.85 -6.92 -2.54
N VAL A 379 12.92 -8.25 -2.66
CA VAL A 379 12.15 -9.24 -1.89
C VAL A 379 13.10 -10.18 -1.14
N TRP A 380 12.72 -10.54 0.09
CA TRP A 380 13.42 -11.59 0.84
C TRP A 380 13.17 -12.97 0.22
N VAL A 381 14.23 -13.76 0.05
CA VAL A 381 14.14 -15.16 -0.40
C VAL A 381 14.69 -16.06 0.68
N ALA A 382 13.85 -16.95 1.21
CA ALA A 382 14.24 -17.98 2.16
C ALA A 382 14.51 -19.31 1.44
N HIS A 383 15.58 -19.99 1.82
CA HIS A 383 15.95 -21.30 1.29
C HIS A 383 15.63 -22.36 2.32
N ARG A 384 14.89 -23.41 1.91
CA ARG A 384 14.54 -24.53 2.78
C ARG A 384 14.98 -25.84 2.15
N TRP A 385 15.77 -26.63 2.87
CA TRP A 385 16.02 -28.02 2.53
C TRP A 385 14.79 -28.87 2.88
N ILE A 386 14.31 -29.66 1.92
CA ILE A 386 13.25 -30.65 2.13
C ILE A 386 13.91 -32.03 2.10
N ALA A 387 14.11 -32.61 3.29
CA ALA A 387 14.84 -33.87 3.45
C ALA A 387 14.24 -35.02 2.64
N ASP A 388 12.92 -35.17 2.67
CA ASP A 388 12.20 -36.25 1.99
C ASP A 388 12.37 -36.20 0.46
N LEU A 389 12.45 -34.99 -0.09
CA LEU A 389 12.62 -34.76 -1.52
C LEU A 389 14.09 -34.58 -1.93
N LYS A 390 15.02 -34.58 -0.97
CA LYS A 390 16.43 -34.24 -1.15
C LYS A 390 16.65 -33.00 -2.04
N THR A 391 15.82 -31.98 -1.87
CA THR A 391 15.82 -30.77 -2.71
C THR A 391 15.76 -29.50 -1.88
N HIS A 392 16.34 -28.43 -2.41
CA HIS A 392 16.13 -27.09 -1.87
C HIS A 392 14.92 -26.43 -2.54
N THR A 393 14.11 -25.77 -1.75
CA THR A 393 13.05 -24.89 -2.21
C THR A 393 13.37 -23.45 -1.86
N GLN A 394 12.96 -22.53 -2.73
CA GLN A 394 13.08 -21.09 -2.53
C GLN A 394 11.69 -20.52 -2.29
N HIS A 395 11.60 -19.61 -1.33
CA HIS A 395 10.35 -18.98 -0.93
C HIS A 395 10.54 -17.46 -0.92
N ARG A 396 9.83 -16.74 -1.79
CA ARG A 396 9.77 -15.28 -1.77
C ARG A 396 8.86 -14.86 -0.63
N VAL A 397 9.46 -14.31 0.43
CA VAL A 397 8.77 -14.06 1.69
C VAL A 397 7.97 -12.77 1.63
N LEU A 398 8.64 -11.62 1.67
CA LEU A 398 8.02 -10.29 1.62
C LEU A 398 9.03 -9.25 1.10
N PRO A 399 8.57 -8.07 0.66
CA PRO A 399 9.45 -6.96 0.29
C PRO A 399 10.38 -6.52 1.42
N LYS A 400 11.57 -6.06 1.04
CA LYS A 400 12.56 -5.49 1.97
C LYS A 400 12.22 -4.04 2.33
N ARG A 401 11.93 -3.21 1.33
CA ARG A 401 11.41 -1.84 1.50
C ARG A 401 9.88 -1.90 1.51
N LEU A 402 9.27 -1.38 2.57
CA LEU A 402 7.82 -1.42 2.78
C LEU A 402 7.13 -0.07 2.61
N SER A 403 7.81 1.03 2.87
CA SER A 403 7.24 2.35 2.69
C SER A 403 8.28 3.39 2.36
N GLU A 404 7.78 4.45 1.75
CA GLU A 404 8.49 5.70 1.57
C GLU A 404 7.52 6.86 1.81
N PRO A 405 8.04 8.07 2.10
CA PRO A 405 7.16 9.21 2.36
C PRO A 405 6.44 9.66 1.10
N ILE A 406 5.10 9.71 1.13
CA ILE A 406 4.29 10.19 0.00
C ILE A 406 4.63 11.63 -0.39
N ASN A 407 5.02 12.47 0.57
CA ASN A 407 5.44 13.84 0.32
C ASN A 407 6.73 13.92 -0.54
N ARG A 408 7.62 12.94 -0.41
CA ARG A 408 8.79 12.82 -1.30
C ARG A 408 8.36 12.50 -2.72
N LEU A 409 7.35 11.64 -2.88
CA LEU A 409 6.80 11.31 -4.19
C LEU A 409 6.16 12.52 -4.86
N ILE A 410 5.37 13.27 -4.11
CA ILE A 410 4.76 14.51 -4.61
C ILE A 410 5.85 15.53 -5.00
N ALA A 411 6.89 15.69 -4.19
CA ALA A 411 8.00 16.59 -4.46
C ALA A 411 8.75 16.21 -5.75
N VAL A 412 9.19 14.95 -5.88
CA VAL A 412 9.93 14.46 -7.05
C VAL A 412 9.12 14.65 -8.33
N VAL A 413 7.82 14.32 -8.32
CA VAL A 413 6.97 14.51 -9.49
C VAL A 413 6.79 16.00 -9.83
N SER A 414 6.61 16.84 -8.81
CA SER A 414 6.48 18.29 -8.99
C SER A 414 7.76 18.91 -9.56
N ASP A 415 8.92 18.34 -9.21
CA ASP A 415 10.24 18.81 -9.64
C ASP A 415 10.75 18.18 -10.94
N LEU A 416 10.02 17.21 -11.52
CA LEU A 416 10.41 16.56 -12.78
C LEU A 416 10.85 17.59 -13.83
N HIS A 417 10.16 18.74 -13.92
CA HIS A 417 10.42 19.81 -14.89
C HIS A 417 11.58 20.77 -14.52
N ARG A 418 11.87 21.02 -13.23
CA ARG A 418 12.96 21.94 -12.84
C ARG A 418 14.32 21.43 -13.29
N ASN A 419 14.49 20.11 -13.32
CA ASN A 419 15.69 19.45 -13.82
C ASN A 419 15.89 19.58 -15.35
N HIS A 420 14.83 19.90 -16.11
CA HIS A 420 14.94 20.14 -17.56
C HIS A 420 15.52 21.51 -17.90
N ALA A 421 15.19 22.54 -17.11
CA ALA A 421 15.66 23.90 -17.37
C ALA A 421 17.19 24.00 -17.17
N ALA A 422 17.73 23.29 -16.17
CA ALA A 422 19.16 23.20 -15.91
C ALA A 422 19.91 22.41 -17.00
N THR A 423 19.41 21.24 -17.40
CA THR A 423 20.06 20.41 -18.44
C THR A 423 19.97 21.01 -19.85
N SER A 424 19.00 21.88 -20.12
CA SER A 424 18.90 22.59 -21.40
C SER A 424 19.75 23.86 -21.45
N GLN A 425 20.30 24.32 -20.31
CA GLN A 425 21.21 25.47 -20.22
C GLN A 425 22.69 25.05 -20.24
N GLU A 426 22.99 23.76 -20.02
CA GLU A 426 24.34 23.19 -20.07
C GLU A 426 24.64 22.42 -21.38
N ALA A 427 23.70 22.41 -22.34
CA ALA A 427 23.81 21.70 -23.62
C ALA A 427 24.12 22.61 -24.81
#